data_AF-A0A7X7X990-F1
#
_entry.id   AF-A0A7X7X990-F1
#
_cell.length_a   1.000
_cell.length_b   1.000
_cell.length_c   1.000
_cell.angle_alpha   90.00
_cell.angle_beta   90.00
_cell.angle_gamma   90.00
#
_symmetry.space_group_name_H-M   'P 1'
#
loop_
_entity.id
_entity.type
_entity.pdbx_description
1 polymer ?
#
loop_
_entity_poly.entity_id
_entity_poly.type
_entity_poly.pdbx_seq_one_letter_code
_entity_poly.pdbx_strand_id
1 'polypeptide(L)'
;MPLQDWNNQICYGIKTGLNEAFIISGDKKNELIHKDPKSAEIIRPILRGRDIKRYGYQFADLYVICTFPSRNYDIEDFPAIKNHLLTFGYERLEQSGKSYIVNGERISARKKTNNKWFETQDSISYWDDFSKQKIMYPNMTKYLPFYLDDKGFFQNDKSFFITGPNLSFLCAF
;
A
#
# COMPACT_ATOMS: atom_id res chain seq x y z
N MET A 1 -27.57 1.92 20.49
CA MET A 1 -27.02 2.96 19.60
C MET A 1 -26.78 2.33 18.23
N PRO A 2 -27.44 2.79 17.16
CA PRO A 2 -27.24 2.30 15.79
C PRO A 2 -25.78 2.40 15.31
N LEU A 3 -25.33 1.48 14.45
CA LEU A 3 -23.93 1.43 13.96
C LEU A 3 -23.51 2.69 13.20
N GLN A 4 -24.45 3.36 12.54
CA GLN A 4 -24.21 4.61 11.81
C GLN A 4 -23.75 5.76 12.73
N ASP A 5 -24.08 5.69 14.03
CA ASP A 5 -23.77 6.74 15.01
C ASP A 5 -22.41 6.51 15.71
N TRP A 6 -21.69 5.44 15.34
CA TRP A 6 -20.45 5.03 16.02
C TRP A 6 -19.19 5.73 15.49
N ASN A 7 -19.33 6.70 14.59
CA ASN A 7 -18.22 7.45 13.97
C ASN A 7 -17.12 6.55 13.37
N ASN A 8 -17.53 5.43 12.77
CA ASN A 8 -16.61 4.54 12.07
C ASN A 8 -16.30 5.07 10.66
N GLN A 9 -15.08 4.85 10.17
CA GLN A 9 -14.70 5.14 8.79
C GLN A 9 -14.25 3.86 8.10
N ILE A 10 -14.78 3.63 6.90
CA ILE A 10 -14.35 2.52 6.03
C ILE A 10 -13.42 3.09 4.96
N CYS A 11 -12.20 2.59 4.93
CA CYS A 11 -11.13 3.04 4.06
C CYS A 11 -10.65 1.92 3.14
N TYR A 12 -10.16 2.27 1.96
CA TYR A 12 -9.61 1.32 0.99
C TYR A 12 -8.12 1.07 1.27
N GLY A 13 -7.60 -0.09 0.86
CA GLY A 13 -6.16 -0.29 0.81
C GLY A 13 -5.47 0.51 -0.31
N ILE A 14 -4.14 0.48 -0.30
CA ILE A 14 -3.29 1.21 -1.25
C ILE A 14 -3.41 0.61 -2.65
N LYS A 15 -3.61 1.48 -3.63
CA LYS A 15 -3.46 1.15 -5.05
C LYS A 15 -2.13 1.67 -5.59
N THR A 16 -1.18 0.75 -5.79
CA THR A 16 0.16 1.08 -6.28
C THR A 16 0.18 1.36 -7.79
N GLY A 17 -0.65 0.67 -8.56
CA GLY A 17 -0.64 0.70 -10.03
C GLY A 17 0.45 -0.14 -10.70
N LEU A 18 1.44 -0.64 -9.95
CA LEU A 18 2.46 -1.59 -10.39
C LEU A 18 3.06 -2.32 -9.17
N ASN A 19 2.43 -3.41 -8.72
CA ASN A 19 2.79 -4.05 -7.46
C ASN A 19 4.25 -4.52 -7.43
N GLU A 20 4.79 -4.96 -8.56
CA GLU A 20 6.16 -5.49 -8.69
C GLU A 20 7.22 -4.45 -8.31
N ALA A 21 6.95 -3.17 -8.58
CA ALA A 21 7.86 -2.07 -8.25
C ALA A 21 7.73 -1.60 -6.80
N PHE A 22 6.48 -1.52 -6.31
CA PHE A 22 6.15 -0.88 -5.03
C PHE A 22 6.05 -1.84 -3.85
N ILE A 23 5.79 -3.13 -4.09
CA ILE A 23 5.75 -4.17 -3.04
C ILE A 23 7.03 -4.97 -3.11
N ILE A 24 7.84 -4.87 -2.06
CA ILE A 24 9.19 -5.43 -1.97
C ILE A 24 9.28 -6.48 -0.85
N SER A 25 10.23 -7.41 -0.97
CA SER A 25 10.56 -8.36 0.11
C SER A 25 11.27 -7.67 1.26
N GLY A 26 11.34 -8.33 2.43
CA GLY A 26 12.15 -7.86 3.55
C GLY A 26 13.64 -7.75 3.22
N ASP A 27 14.18 -8.67 2.43
CA ASP A 27 15.57 -8.57 1.95
C ASP A 27 15.80 -7.30 1.14
N LYS A 28 14.91 -7.00 0.17
CA LYS A 28 15.00 -5.78 -0.63
C LYS A 28 14.81 -4.52 0.22
N LYS A 29 13.88 -4.55 1.18
CA LYS A 29 13.74 -3.46 2.18
C LYS A 29 15.07 -3.22 2.90
N ASN A 30 15.69 -4.27 3.44
CA ASN A 30 16.93 -4.16 4.20
C ASN A 30 18.06 -3.62 3.31
N GLU A 31 18.16 -4.08 2.07
CA GLU A 31 19.12 -3.56 1.08
C GLU A 31 18.94 -2.05 0.84
N LEU A 32 17.70 -1.59 0.63
CA LEU A 32 17.40 -0.19 0.35
C LEU A 32 17.70 0.71 1.54
N ILE A 33 17.28 0.29 2.74
CA ILE A 33 17.55 1.02 3.99
C ILE A 33 19.05 1.05 4.30
N HIS A 34 19.78 -0.03 4.01
CA HIS A 34 21.23 -0.05 4.22
C HIS A 34 21.96 0.93 3.30
N LYS A 35 21.53 1.05 2.03
CA LYS A 35 22.08 2.02 1.07
C LYS A 35 21.69 3.46 1.38
N ASP A 36 20.48 3.66 1.89
CA ASP A 36 19.91 4.97 2.21
C ASP A 36 18.97 4.84 3.42
N PRO A 37 19.46 5.13 4.65
CA PRO A 37 18.69 4.98 5.87
C PRO A 37 17.36 5.76 5.88
N LYS A 38 17.29 6.88 5.16
CA LYS A 38 16.07 7.70 5.06
C LYS A 38 14.93 6.95 4.37
N SER A 39 15.22 5.96 3.53
CA SER A 39 14.22 5.08 2.89
C SER A 39 13.29 4.39 3.91
N ALA A 40 13.74 4.18 5.15
CA ALA A 40 12.90 3.63 6.22
C ALA A 40 11.65 4.49 6.51
N GLU A 41 11.72 5.80 6.26
CA GLU A 41 10.59 6.73 6.49
C GLU A 41 9.39 6.44 5.60
N ILE A 42 9.60 5.86 4.42
CA ILE A 42 8.54 5.61 3.43
C ILE A 42 8.32 4.12 3.13
N ILE A 43 8.99 3.20 3.84
CA ILE A 43 8.70 1.77 3.70
C ILE A 43 7.85 1.29 4.88
N ARG A 44 6.75 0.59 4.59
CA ARG A 44 5.83 0.07 5.63
C ARG A 44 5.51 -1.41 5.41
N PRO A 45 5.32 -2.20 6.47
CA PRO A 45 4.91 -3.60 6.32
C PRO A 45 3.50 -3.68 5.74
N ILE A 46 3.27 -4.60 4.80
CA ILE A 46 1.98 -4.74 4.10
C ILE A 46 1.41 -6.15 4.22
N LEU A 47 0.10 -6.24 4.44
CA LEU A 47 -0.69 -7.46 4.29
C LEU A 47 -1.50 -7.39 3.00
N ARG A 48 -1.52 -8.50 2.25
CA ARG A 48 -2.47 -8.66 1.13
C ARG A 48 -3.74 -9.30 1.68
N GLY A 49 -4.85 -9.21 0.93
CA GLY A 49 -6.11 -9.86 1.32
C GLY A 49 -5.97 -11.36 1.68
N ARG A 50 -5.08 -12.10 1.00
CA ARG A 50 -4.82 -13.52 1.28
C ARG A 50 -4.04 -13.78 2.57
N ASP A 51 -3.32 -12.77 3.05
CA ASP A 51 -2.51 -12.82 4.27
C ASP A 51 -3.40 -12.60 5.51
N ILE A 52 -4.60 -12.03 5.35
CA ILE A 52 -5.62 -11.88 6.41
C ILE A 52 -6.34 -13.23 6.62
N LYS A 53 -6.33 -13.72 7.86
CA LYS A 53 -6.95 -14.99 8.27
C LYS A 53 -8.06 -14.74 9.29
N ARG A 54 -8.85 -15.77 9.58
CA ARG A 54 -9.83 -15.71 10.67
C ARG A 54 -9.08 -15.50 11.99
N TYR A 55 -9.36 -14.40 12.69
CA TYR A 55 -8.75 -14.02 13.96
C TYR A 55 -7.24 -13.71 13.92
N GLY A 56 -6.65 -13.46 12.76
CA GLY A 56 -5.21 -13.18 12.67
C GLY A 56 -4.70 -12.93 11.27
N TYR A 57 -3.39 -13.02 11.10
CA TYR A 57 -2.72 -12.79 9.83
C TYR A 57 -1.51 -13.72 9.67
N GLN A 58 -1.08 -13.91 8.43
CA GLN A 58 0.17 -14.58 8.07
C GLN A 58 1.06 -13.58 7.36
N PHE A 59 2.04 -13.02 8.06
CA PHE A 59 2.95 -12.03 7.47
C PHE A 59 3.92 -12.71 6.50
N ALA A 60 3.90 -12.24 5.25
CA ALA A 60 4.70 -12.80 4.17
C ALA A 60 6.07 -12.10 3.99
N ASP A 61 6.50 -11.34 5.00
CA ASP A 61 7.70 -10.47 4.95
C ASP A 61 7.72 -9.54 3.73
N LEU A 62 6.56 -8.91 3.48
CA LEU A 62 6.36 -7.95 2.41
C LEU A 62 6.20 -6.55 2.96
N TYR A 63 6.71 -5.60 2.19
CA TYR A 63 6.68 -4.19 2.50
C TYR A 63 6.25 -3.40 1.28
N VAL A 64 5.70 -2.22 1.50
CA VAL A 64 5.27 -1.30 0.45
C VAL A 64 6.04 0.01 0.56
N ILE A 65 6.45 0.55 -0.59
CA ILE A 65 7.02 1.88 -0.74
C ILE A 65 5.86 2.89 -0.83
N CYS A 66 5.70 3.70 0.22
CA CYS A 66 4.59 4.62 0.46
C CYS A 66 4.86 6.04 -0.05
N THR A 67 5.08 6.20 -1.35
CA THR A 67 5.19 7.51 -2.02
C THR A 67 3.81 8.05 -2.39
N PHE A 68 3.01 8.41 -1.37
CA PHE A 68 1.66 8.91 -1.61
C PHE A 68 1.67 10.34 -2.19
N PRO A 69 0.87 10.61 -3.25
CA PRO A 69 0.73 11.97 -3.79
C PRO A 69 0.35 13.03 -2.74
N SER A 70 -0.49 12.68 -1.77
CA SER A 70 -0.92 13.58 -0.68
C SER A 70 0.20 14.05 0.23
N ARG A 71 1.36 13.36 0.23
CA ARG A 71 2.53 13.69 1.06
C ARG A 71 3.53 14.60 0.37
N ASN A 72 3.39 14.81 -0.94
CA ASN A 72 4.26 15.69 -1.74
C ASN A 72 5.77 15.39 -1.55
N TYR A 73 6.15 14.12 -1.50
CA TYR A 73 7.57 13.75 -1.39
C TYR A 73 8.38 14.28 -2.60
N ASP A 74 9.64 14.62 -2.32
CA ASP A 74 10.67 14.71 -3.35
C ASP A 74 11.35 13.34 -3.47
N ILE A 75 11.47 12.81 -4.68
CA ILE A 75 12.11 11.51 -4.90
C ILE A 75 13.64 11.61 -4.81
N GLU A 76 14.20 12.80 -4.99
CA GLU A 76 15.64 13.04 -4.85
C GLU A 76 16.11 12.89 -3.39
N ASP A 77 15.19 13.03 -2.43
CA ASP A 77 15.44 12.75 -1.01
C ASP A 77 15.67 11.26 -0.72
N PHE A 78 15.29 10.36 -1.65
CA PHE A 78 15.34 8.91 -1.47
C PHE A 78 16.06 8.23 -2.64
N PRO A 79 17.37 8.46 -2.83
CA PRO A 79 18.10 8.00 -4.01
C PRO A 79 18.09 6.47 -4.19
N ALA A 80 18.10 5.68 -3.11
CA ALA A 80 18.02 4.23 -3.23
C ALA A 80 16.65 3.78 -3.77
N ILE A 81 15.57 4.41 -3.31
CA ILE A 81 14.20 4.15 -3.78
C ILE A 81 14.04 4.59 -5.22
N LYS A 82 14.52 5.79 -5.57
CA LYS A 82 14.55 6.28 -6.95
C LYS A 82 15.20 5.28 -7.89
N ASN A 83 16.41 4.83 -7.55
CA ASN A 83 17.18 3.90 -8.34
C ASN A 83 16.48 2.54 -8.47
N HIS A 84 15.93 2.01 -7.38
CA HIS A 84 15.12 0.78 -7.39
C HIS A 84 13.90 0.89 -8.30
N LEU A 85 13.12 1.98 -8.19
CA LEU A 85 11.95 2.14 -9.04
C LEU A 85 12.35 2.22 -10.51
N LEU A 86 13.41 2.98 -10.85
CA LEU A 86 13.88 3.11 -12.24
C LEU A 86 14.36 1.79 -12.86
N THR A 87 14.71 0.76 -12.08
CA THR A 87 15.04 -0.56 -12.66
C THR A 87 13.85 -1.22 -13.36
N PHE A 88 12.62 -0.77 -13.08
CA PHE A 88 11.40 -1.24 -13.75
C PHE A 88 11.12 -0.50 -15.07
N GLY A 89 11.92 0.51 -15.42
CA GLY A 89 11.74 1.34 -16.62
C GLY A 89 10.77 2.49 -16.38
N TYR A 90 11.18 3.69 -16.80
CA TYR A 90 10.37 4.91 -16.61
C TYR A 90 9.01 4.80 -17.29
N GLU A 91 8.96 4.21 -18.49
CA GLU A 91 7.77 4.03 -19.31
C GLU A 91 6.71 3.16 -18.61
N ARG A 92 7.13 2.21 -17.76
CA ARG A 92 6.20 1.38 -16.97
C ARG A 92 5.73 2.07 -15.70
N LEU A 93 6.51 3.04 -15.20
CA LEU A 93 6.24 3.74 -13.94
C LEU A 93 5.42 5.01 -14.15
N GLU A 94 5.62 5.70 -15.26
CA GLU A 94 4.86 6.91 -15.55
C GLU A 94 3.36 6.62 -15.58
N GLN A 95 2.57 7.64 -15.24
CA GLN A 95 1.12 7.54 -15.13
C GLN A 95 0.46 8.30 -16.28
N SER A 96 0.88 8.01 -17.53
CA SER A 96 0.37 8.67 -18.74
C SER A 96 -0.70 7.85 -19.49
N GLY A 97 -0.82 6.55 -19.19
CA GLY A 97 -1.69 5.61 -19.89
C GLY A 97 -1.25 5.28 -21.33
N LYS A 98 -0.04 5.68 -21.73
CA LYS A 98 0.51 5.41 -23.06
C LYS A 98 1.00 3.97 -23.20
N SER A 99 1.11 3.51 -24.44
CA SER A 99 1.84 2.28 -24.80
C SER A 99 3.15 2.64 -25.51
N TYR A 100 4.18 1.85 -25.29
CA TYR A 100 5.50 1.99 -25.87
C TYR A 100 5.96 0.67 -26.49
N ILE A 101 6.94 0.75 -27.40
CA ILE A 101 7.69 -0.41 -27.90
C ILE A 101 9.12 -0.23 -27.39
N VAL A 102 9.58 -1.13 -26.53
CA VAL A 102 10.95 -1.12 -25.98
C VAL A 102 11.55 -2.49 -26.26
N ASN A 103 12.70 -2.52 -26.94
CA ASN A 103 13.37 -3.76 -27.36
C ASN A 103 12.45 -4.74 -28.13
N GLY A 104 11.52 -4.21 -28.93
CA GLY A 104 10.57 -5.02 -29.70
C GLY A 104 9.37 -5.52 -28.90
N GLU A 105 9.30 -5.30 -27.59
CA GLU A 105 8.17 -5.67 -26.74
C GLU A 105 7.24 -4.48 -26.49
N ARG A 106 5.93 -4.76 -26.52
CA ARG A 106 4.92 -3.76 -26.15
C ARG A 106 4.82 -3.66 -24.64
N ILE A 107 5.09 -2.47 -24.12
CA ILE A 107 4.92 -2.13 -22.70
C ILE A 107 3.86 -1.03 -22.57
N SER A 108 3.20 -0.98 -21.42
CA SER A 108 2.19 0.05 -21.13
C SER A 108 2.54 0.77 -19.85
N ALA A 109 2.38 2.09 -19.88
CA ALA A 109 2.41 2.94 -18.70
C ALA A 109 1.28 2.59 -17.74
N ARG A 110 1.41 3.01 -16.49
CA ARG A 110 0.32 2.96 -15.52
C ARG A 110 -0.84 3.85 -16.00
N LYS A 111 -2.02 3.62 -15.42
CA LYS A 111 -3.24 4.39 -15.71
C LYS A 111 -2.92 5.90 -15.69
N LYS A 112 -3.50 6.64 -16.63
CA LYS A 112 -3.34 8.10 -16.69
C LYS A 112 -3.82 8.77 -15.39
N THR A 113 -2.94 9.49 -14.72
CA THR A 113 -3.22 10.35 -13.55
C THR A 113 -2.39 11.65 -13.66
N ASN A 114 -2.54 12.56 -12.68
CA ASN A 114 -1.70 13.76 -12.57
C ASN A 114 -0.54 13.56 -11.57
N ASN A 115 -0.33 12.33 -11.10
CA ASN A 115 0.66 12.00 -10.10
C ASN A 115 2.04 11.81 -10.75
N LYS A 116 3.09 11.92 -9.94
CA LYS A 116 4.46 11.69 -10.40
C LYS A 116 4.68 10.19 -10.69
N TRP A 117 5.65 9.89 -11.55
CA TRP A 117 5.97 8.52 -11.97
C TRP A 117 6.40 7.61 -10.81
N PHE A 118 6.92 8.18 -9.72
CA PHE A 118 7.35 7.42 -8.54
C PHE A 118 6.26 7.30 -7.47
N GLU A 119 5.12 7.97 -7.63
CA GLU A 119 4.04 7.96 -6.64
C GLU A 119 3.11 6.75 -6.83
N THR A 120 2.40 6.36 -5.77
CA THR A 120 1.30 5.39 -5.89
C THR A 120 0.19 5.93 -6.80
N GLN A 121 -0.69 5.06 -7.30
CA GLN A 121 -1.71 5.47 -8.25
C GLN A 121 -2.82 6.31 -7.59
N ASP A 122 -3.21 5.96 -6.37
CA ASP A 122 -4.22 6.71 -5.62
C ASP A 122 -3.55 7.66 -4.60
N SER A 123 -4.14 8.85 -4.42
CA SER A 123 -3.62 9.93 -3.57
C SER A 123 -3.77 9.65 -2.07
N ILE A 124 -4.83 8.92 -1.68
CA ILE A 124 -5.26 8.59 -0.30
C ILE A 124 -4.97 9.67 0.77
N SER A 125 -6.00 10.41 1.17
CA SER A 125 -5.89 11.42 2.25
C SER A 125 -5.80 10.82 3.66
N TYR A 126 -6.31 9.59 3.83
CA TYR A 126 -6.38 8.86 5.10
C TYR A 126 -5.15 7.96 5.36
N TRP A 127 -3.99 8.30 4.80
CA TRP A 127 -2.78 7.47 4.92
C TRP A 127 -2.33 7.30 6.39
N ASP A 128 -2.58 8.29 7.25
CA ASP A 128 -2.31 8.23 8.69
C ASP A 128 -3.16 7.16 9.40
N ASP A 129 -4.35 6.87 8.88
CA ASP A 129 -5.28 5.93 9.50
C ASP A 129 -4.79 4.49 9.41
N PHE A 130 -3.88 4.17 8.50
CA PHE A 130 -3.19 2.87 8.48
C PHE A 130 -2.33 2.66 9.73
N SER A 131 -1.93 3.70 10.45
CA SER A 131 -1.14 3.57 11.68
C SER A 131 -2.03 3.46 12.93
N LYS A 132 -3.34 3.72 12.81
CA LYS A 132 -4.30 3.56 13.90
C LYS A 132 -4.68 2.09 14.09
N GLN A 133 -5.19 1.76 15.27
CA GLN A 133 -5.88 0.48 15.46
C GLN A 133 -7.04 0.40 14.48
N LYS A 134 -7.15 -0.72 13.76
CA LYS A 134 -8.12 -0.87 12.67
C LYS A 134 -8.52 -2.32 12.44
N ILE A 135 -9.75 -2.54 11.97
CA ILE A 135 -10.18 -3.87 11.52
C ILE A 135 -9.86 -3.99 10.04
N MET A 136 -9.01 -4.94 9.65
CA MET A 136 -8.67 -5.23 8.25
C MET A 136 -9.47 -6.43 7.75
N TYR A 137 -10.02 -6.35 6.53
CA TYR A 137 -10.76 -7.46 5.91
C TYR A 137 -10.64 -7.46 4.38
N PRO A 138 -10.60 -8.64 3.72
CA PRO A 138 -10.50 -8.73 2.27
C PRO A 138 -11.81 -8.35 1.59
N ASN A 139 -11.72 -7.76 0.40
CA ASN A 139 -12.87 -7.37 -0.41
C ASN A 139 -13.61 -8.60 -0.99
N MET A 140 -12.86 -9.54 -1.58
CA MET A 140 -13.42 -10.73 -2.22
C MET A 140 -13.07 -11.99 -1.43
N THR A 141 -14.06 -12.58 -0.76
CA THR A 141 -13.88 -13.76 0.08
C THR A 141 -15.20 -14.52 0.28
N LYS A 142 -15.12 -15.84 0.49
CA LYS A 142 -16.30 -16.69 0.73
C LYS A 142 -16.85 -16.58 2.15
N TYR A 143 -15.95 -16.40 3.12
CA TYR A 143 -16.25 -16.12 4.53
C TYR A 143 -15.61 -14.78 4.86
N LEU A 144 -16.02 -14.06 5.90
CA LEU A 144 -15.39 -12.78 6.25
C LEU A 144 -14.25 -13.00 7.26
N PRO A 145 -13.00 -13.31 6.86
CA PRO A 145 -11.89 -13.20 7.79
C PRO A 145 -11.65 -11.72 8.06
N PHE A 146 -11.44 -11.39 9.33
CA PHE A 146 -11.01 -10.08 9.73
C PHE A 146 -9.91 -10.21 10.78
N TYR A 147 -9.09 -9.17 10.84
CA TYR A 147 -7.99 -9.04 11.78
C TYR A 147 -8.08 -7.65 12.42
N LEU A 148 -8.11 -7.60 13.75
CA LEU A 148 -7.96 -6.36 14.50
C LEU A 148 -6.46 -6.03 14.56
N ASP A 149 -6.04 -5.10 13.72
CA ASP A 149 -4.66 -4.68 13.63
C ASP A 149 -4.32 -3.60 14.66
N ASP A 150 -3.33 -3.91 15.50
CA ASP A 150 -2.67 -3.03 16.45
C ASP A 150 -1.19 -2.80 16.10
N LYS A 151 -0.70 -3.35 14.97
CA LYS A 151 0.72 -3.30 14.57
C LYS A 151 1.02 -2.29 13.46
N GLY A 152 -0.01 -1.64 12.93
CA GLY A 152 0.17 -0.62 11.88
C GLY A 152 0.49 -1.20 10.51
N PHE A 153 -0.04 -2.39 10.18
CA PHE A 153 0.11 -2.95 8.84
C PHE A 153 -0.64 -2.10 7.81
N PHE A 154 0.02 -1.87 6.69
CA PHE A 154 -0.64 -1.37 5.50
C PHE A 154 -1.29 -2.53 4.75
N GLN A 155 -2.12 -2.21 3.76
CA GLN A 155 -2.73 -3.22 2.90
C GLN A 155 -2.97 -2.71 1.50
N ASN A 156 -3.14 -3.63 0.55
CA ASN A 156 -3.41 -3.30 -0.84
C ASN A 156 -4.92 -3.14 -1.11
N ASP A 157 -5.24 -2.65 -2.31
CA ASP A 157 -6.61 -2.43 -2.81
C ASP A 157 -7.51 -3.69 -2.90
N LYS A 158 -7.02 -4.85 -2.46
CA LYS A 158 -7.81 -6.10 -2.35
C LYS A 158 -8.45 -6.28 -0.97
N SER A 159 -8.29 -5.30 -0.10
CA SER A 159 -8.81 -5.28 1.26
C SER A 159 -9.21 -3.87 1.68
N PHE A 160 -10.08 -3.81 2.67
CA PHE A 160 -10.58 -2.60 3.31
C PHE A 160 -10.17 -2.59 4.78
N PHE A 161 -10.28 -1.42 5.41
CA PHE A 161 -10.19 -1.34 6.85
C PHE A 161 -11.23 -0.41 7.45
N ILE A 162 -11.53 -0.68 8.71
CA ILE A 162 -12.42 0.15 9.54
C ILE A 162 -11.60 0.77 10.66
N THR A 163 -11.69 2.09 10.81
CA THR A 163 -11.23 2.82 12.01
C THR A 163 -12.44 3.32 12.80
N GLY A 164 -12.27 3.49 14.12
CA GLY A 164 -13.33 3.99 14.99
C GLY A 164 -13.00 3.81 16.47
N PRO A 165 -13.77 4.42 17.38
CA PRO A 165 -13.51 4.37 18.82
C PRO A 165 -13.87 3.02 19.47
N ASN A 166 -14.78 2.25 18.85
CA ASN A 166 -15.43 1.09 19.45
C ASN A 166 -15.18 -0.22 18.67
N LEU A 167 -14.02 -0.34 18.01
CA LEU A 167 -13.71 -1.47 17.13
C LEU A 167 -13.74 -2.83 17.83
N SER A 168 -13.31 -2.90 19.10
CA SER A 168 -13.30 -4.15 19.87
C SER A 168 -14.68 -4.81 19.97
N PHE A 169 -15.75 -4.01 20.09
CA PHE A 169 -17.13 -4.51 20.11
C PHE A 169 -17.56 -5.10 18.76
N LEU A 170 -16.98 -4.63 17.65
CA LEU A 170 -17.20 -5.20 16.32
C LEU A 170 -16.44 -6.52 16.09
N CYS A 171 -15.56 -6.90 17.01
CA CYS A 171 -14.79 -8.13 16.94
C CYS A 171 -15.24 -9.20 17.95
N ALA A 172 -16.17 -8.85 18.87
CA ALA A 172 -16.68 -9.76 19.89
C ALA A 172 -17.83 -10.60 19.32
N PHE A 173 -17.52 -11.80 18.81
CA PHE A 173 -18.48 -12.81 18.35
C PHE A 173 -18.01 -14.23 18.68
#